data_AF-A0A7R9KL83-F1
#
_entry.id   AF-A0A7R9KL83-F1
#
_cell.length_a   1.000
_cell.length_b   1.000
_cell.length_c   1.000
_cell.angle_alpha   90.00
_cell.angle_beta   90.00
_cell.angle_gamma   90.00
#
_symmetry.space_group_name_H-M   'P 1'
#
loop_
_entity.id
_entity.type
_entity.pdbx_description
1 polymer ?
#
loop_
_entity_poly.entity_id
_entity_poly.type
_entity_poly.pdbx_seq_one_letter_code
_entity_poly.pdbx_strand_id
1 'polypeptide(L)'
;MSANIGINSESILNDTITTCDHRNGSHEPEDNIDAIIIRGNNLNETYGREETNTGHHLSHNNDNNTPEEPLLDTTSTGDETQLTPHMKDRFRRRLRYYFMSPIDKWRSKRRLPFKLVVQVVKIICVTTQLLIYGYDMSGHLAQESNSMIAFRELLLANWDPVREVMAYPPSAGPYALYTRQDFYDGIDYAVRQFSNISESSIGSFGYAVDRSPTNGSNMSDVVIQRRHYRTGSAHPSDYRYEYDNEEVSDWVTIGELYPPGDERWFTQFSSQRYFDGHNFTINFDRLLWLEVVFPLRTIYVNSLAKYNAPKCYDLNVTIAYDNTEHDGQMPVHLTVTQRRHRCDGNLADNSDDESERQRRLAINWAVIVLSAVSAVLCLRSLYSGLVLCAESRQFFAHHFQQRLSFGDQMSFCDLWIVLIVINDALITTGTALKMRLEVEFDDSIQYNTVSILLGVGNLCVWTGFLRYLGFAHKYNVLILTLRRAIPNVLRFMLCALILYGYVCLVYDCYTTNVFVN
;
A
#
# COMPACT_ATOMS: atom_id res chain seq x y z
N MET A 1 -30.44 -46.04 -29.12
CA MET A 1 -30.49 -47.51 -29.04
C MET A 1 -29.31 -47.93 -28.20
N SER A 2 -29.63 -48.50 -27.04
CA SER A 2 -28.73 -48.98 -26.00
C SER A 2 -27.86 -50.14 -26.47
N ALA A 3 -26.66 -50.30 -25.90
CA ALA A 3 -26.20 -51.57 -25.34
C ALA A 3 -24.80 -51.44 -24.70
N ASN A 4 -24.78 -51.60 -23.37
CA ASN A 4 -23.65 -52.08 -22.57
C ASN A 4 -23.19 -53.48 -23.02
N ILE A 5 -21.90 -53.76 -22.88
CA ILE A 5 -21.39 -55.01 -22.28
C ILE A 5 -20.13 -54.64 -21.46
N GLY A 6 -20.17 -54.93 -20.16
CA GLY A 6 -18.99 -54.97 -19.29
C GLY A 6 -18.52 -56.41 -19.06
N ILE A 7 -17.42 -56.57 -18.32
CA ILE A 7 -17.24 -57.47 -17.16
C ILE A 7 -15.81 -57.29 -16.59
N ASN A 8 -15.80 -56.77 -15.37
CA ASN A 8 -15.06 -57.10 -14.14
C ASN A 8 -13.59 -57.57 -14.15
N SER A 9 -12.82 -56.95 -13.24
CA SER A 9 -12.20 -57.68 -12.12
C SER A 9 -12.28 -56.83 -10.84
N GLU A 10 -12.78 -57.45 -9.77
CA GLU A 10 -12.97 -56.93 -8.41
C GLU A 10 -11.92 -57.49 -7.45
N SER A 11 -11.91 -56.91 -6.25
CA SER A 11 -11.29 -57.33 -4.98
C SER A 11 -9.94 -56.64 -4.69
N ILE A 12 -9.67 -56.07 -3.50
CA ILE A 12 -10.04 -56.46 -2.13
C ILE A 12 -10.05 -55.23 -1.18
N LEU A 13 -10.91 -55.31 -0.16
CA LEU A 13 -10.85 -54.72 1.20
C LEU A 13 -11.74 -53.50 1.55
N ASN A 14 -12.98 -53.80 1.94
CA ASN A 14 -13.66 -53.17 3.07
C ASN A 14 -13.66 -54.17 4.24
N ASP A 15 -13.35 -53.71 5.45
CA ASP A 15 -14.12 -53.97 6.68
C ASP A 15 -13.29 -53.59 7.92
N THR A 16 -13.76 -52.62 8.70
CA THR A 16 -14.05 -52.79 10.15
C THR A 16 -14.64 -51.50 10.77
N ILE A 17 -15.93 -51.57 11.10
CA ILE A 17 -16.59 -50.80 12.17
C ILE A 17 -17.24 -51.83 13.09
N THR A 18 -16.91 -51.84 14.39
CA THR A 18 -17.83 -52.18 15.51
C THR A 18 -17.11 -51.94 16.86
N THR A 19 -17.48 -50.90 17.61
CA THR A 19 -18.36 -50.88 18.82
C THR A 19 -17.75 -51.40 20.13
N CYS A 20 -17.83 -50.57 21.18
CA CYS A 20 -18.10 -51.01 22.55
C CYS A 20 -19.04 -50.02 23.23
N ASP A 21 -19.94 -50.57 24.03
CA ASP A 21 -21.26 -50.06 24.37
C ASP A 21 -21.49 -50.15 25.90
N HIS A 22 -22.32 -49.23 26.41
CA HIS A 22 -23.33 -49.39 27.48
C HIS A 22 -23.10 -49.33 29.02
N ARG A 23 -24.05 -48.58 29.65
CA ARG A 23 -24.72 -48.61 30.99
C ARG A 23 -24.18 -47.71 32.11
N ASN A 24 -24.97 -47.02 32.96
CA ASN A 24 -26.43 -46.78 33.10
C ASN A 24 -26.69 -45.67 34.17
N GLY A 25 -27.84 -44.97 34.09
CA GLY A 25 -28.69 -44.57 35.25
C GLY A 25 -28.36 -43.27 36.00
N SER A 26 -29.06 -42.16 35.74
CA SER A 26 -30.26 -41.67 36.47
C SER A 26 -29.99 -40.75 37.69
N HIS A 27 -30.26 -39.45 37.55
CA HIS A 27 -31.13 -38.68 38.46
C HIS A 27 -31.37 -37.26 37.94
N GLU A 28 -32.62 -36.96 37.62
CA GLU A 28 -33.21 -35.61 37.60
C GLU A 28 -33.42 -35.13 39.06
N PRO A 29 -33.51 -33.81 39.34
CA PRO A 29 -34.71 -33.06 38.99
C PRO A 29 -34.52 -31.63 38.45
N GLU A 30 -35.60 -31.17 37.85
CA GLU A 30 -35.96 -29.81 37.45
C GLU A 30 -35.61 -28.74 38.50
N ASP A 31 -35.15 -27.57 38.04
CA ASP A 31 -35.51 -26.29 38.67
C ASP A 31 -35.38 -25.10 37.70
N ASN A 32 -36.57 -24.59 37.36
CA ASN A 32 -36.97 -23.19 37.28
C ASN A 32 -36.35 -22.25 36.21
N ILE A 33 -37.02 -22.20 35.06
CA ILE A 33 -37.00 -21.08 34.12
C ILE A 33 -37.97 -20.02 34.66
N ASP A 34 -37.44 -18.95 35.25
CA ASP A 34 -38.20 -17.75 35.57
C ASP A 34 -37.74 -16.53 34.75
N ALA A 35 -38.73 -16.06 33.99
CA ALA A 35 -38.94 -14.75 33.41
C ALA A 35 -38.02 -13.59 33.83
N ILE A 36 -37.37 -12.96 32.85
CA ILE A 36 -37.01 -11.54 32.93
C ILE A 36 -37.88 -10.76 31.94
N ILE A 37 -38.93 -10.20 32.53
CA ILE A 37 -39.92 -9.31 31.94
C ILE A 37 -39.28 -7.97 31.54
N ILE A 38 -39.70 -7.54 30.36
CA ILE A 38 -39.57 -6.22 29.75
C ILE A 38 -39.89 -5.09 30.76
N ARG A 39 -38.93 -4.19 30.99
CA ARG A 39 -39.23 -2.80 31.42
C ARG A 39 -38.47 -1.83 30.54
N GLY A 40 -39.10 -1.50 29.41
CA GLY A 40 -38.98 -0.17 28.84
C GLY A 40 -39.84 0.78 29.65
N ASN A 41 -39.24 1.86 30.15
CA ASN A 41 -40.02 3.01 30.61
C ASN A 41 -39.86 4.14 29.59
N ASN A 42 -40.97 4.33 28.87
CA ASN A 42 -41.36 5.57 28.23
C ASN A 42 -41.36 6.72 29.25
N LEU A 43 -40.81 7.87 28.87
CA LEU A 43 -41.37 9.15 29.24
C LEU A 43 -41.43 10.00 27.98
N ASN A 44 -42.60 9.92 27.35
CA ASN A 44 -43.04 10.84 26.32
C ASN A 44 -43.28 12.22 26.91
N GLU A 45 -43.01 13.20 26.05
CA GLU A 45 -43.52 14.57 26.06
C GLU A 45 -44.97 14.65 26.55
N THR A 46 -45.22 15.55 27.49
CA THR A 46 -46.54 16.14 27.70
C THR A 46 -46.41 17.65 27.48
N TYR A 47 -46.95 18.08 26.35
CA TYR A 47 -47.27 19.46 26.02
C TYR A 47 -48.42 19.89 26.94
N GLY A 48 -48.26 20.99 27.68
CA GLY A 48 -49.23 21.47 28.66
C GLY A 48 -49.16 22.97 28.82
N ARG A 49 -49.91 23.65 27.96
CA ARG A 49 -50.40 25.03 28.01
C ARG A 49 -50.78 25.48 29.43
N GLU A 50 -50.14 26.53 29.95
CA GLU A 50 -50.65 27.27 31.11
C GLU A 50 -51.31 28.57 30.64
N GLU A 51 -52.64 28.58 30.81
CA GLU A 51 -53.51 29.74 30.74
C GLU A 51 -53.43 30.53 32.05
N THR A 52 -53.55 31.84 31.86
CA THR A 52 -53.76 32.89 32.85
C THR A 52 -54.73 32.51 33.96
N ASN A 53 -54.36 32.78 35.21
CA ASN A 53 -55.36 33.19 36.19
C ASN A 53 -54.82 34.25 37.17
N THR A 54 -55.57 35.35 37.19
CA THR A 54 -55.45 36.53 38.04
C THR A 54 -55.83 36.25 39.49
N GLY A 55 -55.14 36.87 40.44
CA GLY A 55 -55.53 36.89 41.85
C GLY A 55 -54.74 37.93 42.64
N HIS A 56 -55.37 39.07 42.88
CA HIS A 56 -54.91 40.19 43.71
C HIS A 56 -54.46 39.78 45.12
N HIS A 57 -53.40 40.40 45.64
CA HIS A 57 -53.43 41.16 46.89
C HIS A 57 -52.20 42.07 47.02
N LEU A 58 -52.46 43.34 47.31
CA LEU A 58 -51.50 44.44 47.49
C LEU A 58 -51.59 44.95 48.93
N SER A 59 -50.55 45.67 49.34
CA SER A 59 -50.42 46.57 50.52
C SER A 59 -49.83 45.90 51.77
N HIS A 60 -48.95 46.51 52.58
CA HIS A 60 -48.45 47.89 52.69
C HIS A 60 -47.22 47.88 53.65
N ASN A 61 -46.28 48.81 53.46
CA ASN A 61 -45.55 49.61 54.47
C ASN A 61 -44.95 48.96 55.75
N ASN A 62 -43.65 49.17 56.02
CA ASN A 62 -43.10 50.40 56.65
C ASN A 62 -41.63 50.23 57.06
N ASP A 63 -40.92 51.36 57.01
CA ASP A 63 -39.54 51.63 57.43
C ASP A 63 -39.29 51.41 58.94
N ASN A 64 -38.04 51.12 59.32
CA ASN A 64 -37.20 52.01 60.17
C ASN A 64 -35.94 51.33 60.76
N ASN A 65 -34.79 51.94 60.46
CA ASN A 65 -33.67 52.36 61.33
C ASN A 65 -32.89 51.33 62.22
N THR A 66 -31.64 51.05 61.80
CA THR A 66 -30.29 51.34 62.42
C THR A 66 -30.14 51.58 63.94
N PRO A 67 -28.91 51.52 64.54
CA PRO A 67 -27.67 50.75 64.25
C PRO A 67 -26.88 50.25 65.52
N GLU A 68 -25.70 49.64 65.29
CA GLU A 68 -24.49 49.45 66.16
C GLU A 68 -24.51 48.39 67.28
N GLU A 69 -23.85 47.22 67.08
CA GLU A 69 -22.43 46.83 67.38
C GLU A 69 -22.28 46.22 68.80
N PRO A 70 -21.41 45.20 69.04
CA PRO A 70 -20.01 45.20 68.61
C PRO A 70 -19.39 43.85 68.17
N LEU A 71 -18.14 43.98 67.72
CA LEU A 71 -17.02 43.03 67.80
C LEU A 71 -16.63 42.23 66.55
N LEU A 72 -15.75 42.93 65.83
CA LEU A 72 -14.71 42.48 64.91
C LEU A 72 -13.72 41.49 65.56
N ASP A 73 -13.62 40.31 64.98
CA ASP A 73 -12.41 39.47 64.78
C ASP A 73 -12.91 38.26 63.97
N THR A 74 -12.55 37.99 62.72
CA THR A 74 -11.22 37.94 62.13
C THR A 74 -11.38 37.97 60.60
N THR A 75 -10.58 38.79 59.92
CA THR A 75 -10.30 38.72 58.49
C THR A 75 -9.83 37.33 58.05
N SER A 76 -10.68 36.69 57.26
CA SER A 76 -10.46 36.31 55.86
C SER A 76 -9.08 35.79 55.42
N THR A 77 -9.07 34.64 54.75
CA THR A 77 -8.88 34.54 53.28
C THR A 77 -8.74 33.07 52.86
N GLY A 78 -9.86 32.36 52.81
CA GLY A 78 -10.01 31.21 51.92
C GLY A 78 -10.80 31.70 50.70
N ASP A 79 -10.12 31.95 49.59
CA ASP A 79 -10.71 32.39 48.33
C ASP A 79 -11.45 31.20 47.69
N GLU A 80 -12.60 30.81 48.27
CA GLU A 80 -13.56 29.95 47.60
C GLU A 80 -14.18 30.75 46.46
N THR A 81 -13.67 30.53 45.24
CA THR A 81 -14.20 31.13 44.03
C THR A 81 -15.64 30.65 43.82
N GLN A 82 -16.62 31.38 44.36
CA GLN A 82 -18.03 31.03 44.27
C GLN A 82 -18.43 30.91 42.80
N LEU A 83 -18.85 29.72 42.40
CA LEU A 83 -19.30 29.44 41.03
C LEU A 83 -20.59 30.20 40.74
N THR A 84 -20.49 31.36 40.08
CA THR A 84 -21.68 32.13 39.70
C THR A 84 -22.50 31.41 38.61
N PRO A 85 -23.85 31.50 38.63
CA PRO A 85 -24.70 30.91 37.59
C PRO A 85 -24.31 31.34 36.17
N HIS A 86 -23.86 32.59 36.01
CA HIS A 86 -23.40 33.15 34.74
C HIS A 86 -22.13 32.47 34.21
N MET A 87 -21.16 32.12 35.07
CA MET A 87 -19.94 31.40 34.66
C MET A 87 -20.26 29.99 34.16
N LYS A 88 -21.14 29.28 34.89
CA LYS A 88 -21.60 27.94 34.51
C LYS A 88 -22.31 27.94 33.15
N ASP A 89 -23.20 28.90 32.93
CA ASP A 89 -23.92 29.02 31.66
C ASP A 89 -23.03 29.41 30.49
N ARG A 90 -22.06 30.31 30.70
CA ARG A 90 -21.07 30.67 29.67
C ARG A 90 -20.24 29.46 29.25
N PHE A 91 -19.75 28.70 30.23
CA PHE A 91 -18.95 27.50 29.96
C PHE A 91 -19.78 26.42 29.26
N ARG A 92 -21.01 26.15 29.75
CA ARG A 92 -21.96 25.22 29.13
C ARG A 92 -22.27 25.57 27.67
N ARG A 93 -22.47 26.86 27.36
CA ARG A 93 -22.71 27.33 25.98
C ARG A 93 -21.47 27.11 25.10
N ARG A 94 -20.27 27.37 25.60
CA ARG A 94 -19.01 27.14 24.86
C ARG A 94 -18.81 25.65 24.56
N LEU A 95 -19.07 24.79 25.53
CA LEU A 95 -18.97 23.34 25.40
C LEU A 95 -20.02 22.78 24.41
N ARG A 96 -21.29 23.18 24.55
CA ARG A 96 -22.36 22.80 23.62
C ARG A 96 -22.06 23.25 22.19
N TYR A 97 -21.53 24.47 22.04
CA TYR A 97 -21.12 24.97 20.73
C TYR A 97 -19.98 24.16 20.15
N TYR A 98 -18.98 23.72 20.93
CA TYR A 98 -17.90 22.89 20.42
C TYR A 98 -18.41 21.57 19.82
N PHE A 99 -19.25 20.84 20.56
CA PHE A 99 -19.79 19.53 20.16
C PHE A 99 -20.94 19.57 19.14
N MET A 100 -21.46 20.75 18.80
CA MET A 100 -22.51 20.88 17.79
C MET A 100 -22.00 20.55 16.38
N SER A 101 -22.86 19.93 15.56
CA SER A 101 -22.53 19.63 14.17
C SER A 101 -22.29 20.93 13.38
N PRO A 102 -21.48 20.89 12.30
CA PRO A 102 -21.25 22.06 11.43
C PRO A 102 -22.54 22.61 10.80
N ILE A 103 -23.50 21.73 10.49
CA ILE A 103 -24.80 22.14 9.92
C ILE A 103 -25.62 22.90 10.97
N ASP A 104 -25.61 22.45 12.23
CA ASP A 104 -26.29 23.14 13.32
C ASP A 104 -25.61 24.47 13.67
N LYS A 105 -24.27 24.54 13.55
CA LYS A 105 -23.51 25.80 13.66
C LYS A 105 -23.89 26.79 12.56
N TRP A 106 -24.13 26.30 11.35
CA TRP A 106 -24.61 27.13 10.24
C TRP A 106 -26.04 27.61 10.48
N ARG A 107 -26.96 26.73 10.89
CA ARG A 107 -28.35 27.12 11.23
C ARG A 107 -28.42 28.15 12.36
N SER A 108 -27.57 28.04 13.36
CA SER A 108 -27.56 28.95 14.53
C SER A 108 -26.88 30.30 14.31
N LYS A 109 -25.84 30.39 13.48
CA LYS A 109 -25.06 31.64 13.27
C LYS A 109 -25.00 32.16 11.84
N ARG A 110 -25.61 31.47 10.86
CA ARG A 110 -25.61 31.76 9.42
C ARG A 110 -24.21 31.98 8.78
N ARG A 111 -23.13 31.47 9.39
CA ARG A 111 -21.77 31.56 8.85
C ARG A 111 -21.47 30.39 7.91
N LEU A 112 -21.10 30.66 6.66
CA LEU A 112 -20.76 29.64 5.68
C LEU A 112 -19.71 28.65 6.23
N PRO A 113 -19.96 27.32 6.13
CA PRO A 113 -19.05 26.31 6.66
C PRO A 113 -17.85 26.10 5.72
N PHE A 114 -16.92 27.07 5.69
CA PHE A 114 -15.75 27.04 4.80
C PHE A 114 -14.96 25.72 4.88
N LYS A 115 -14.81 25.16 6.09
CA LYS A 115 -14.17 23.85 6.31
C LYS A 115 -14.83 22.72 5.52
N LEU A 116 -16.16 22.71 5.42
CA LEU A 116 -16.89 21.68 4.68
C LEU A 116 -16.66 21.84 3.17
N VAL A 117 -16.74 23.08 2.67
CA VAL A 117 -16.54 23.39 1.25
C VAL A 117 -15.15 23.01 0.79
N VAL A 118 -14.10 23.40 1.53
CA VAL A 118 -12.71 23.04 1.22
C VAL A 118 -12.52 21.52 1.14
N GLN A 119 -13.17 20.77 2.03
CA GLN A 119 -13.02 19.31 2.07
C GLN A 119 -13.72 18.63 0.89
N VAL A 120 -14.91 19.10 0.50
CA VAL A 120 -15.62 18.58 -0.68
C VAL A 120 -14.82 18.88 -1.96
N VAL A 121 -14.32 20.11 -2.11
CA VAL A 121 -13.48 20.48 -3.26
C VAL A 121 -12.19 19.65 -3.27
N LYS A 122 -11.54 19.46 -2.11
CA LYS A 122 -10.36 18.61 -1.97
C LYS A 122 -10.61 17.18 -2.45
N ILE A 123 -11.74 16.56 -2.06
CA ILE A 123 -12.07 15.19 -2.49
C ILE A 123 -12.10 15.09 -4.01
N ILE A 124 -12.76 16.04 -4.69
CA ILE A 124 -12.86 16.05 -6.15
C ILE A 124 -11.48 16.24 -6.80
N CYS A 125 -10.70 17.21 -6.33
CA CYS A 125 -9.37 17.50 -6.88
C CYS A 125 -8.39 16.34 -6.69
N VAL A 126 -8.31 15.77 -5.48
CA VAL A 126 -7.41 14.64 -5.17
C VAL A 126 -7.82 13.40 -5.95
N THR A 127 -9.12 13.11 -6.06
CA THR A 127 -9.60 11.96 -6.84
C THR A 127 -9.28 12.15 -8.32
N THR A 128 -9.49 13.34 -8.88
CA THR A 128 -9.17 13.64 -10.28
C THR A 128 -7.68 13.50 -10.55
N GLN A 129 -6.83 14.03 -9.66
CA GLN A 129 -5.38 13.89 -9.74
C GLN A 129 -4.95 12.42 -9.72
N LEU A 130 -5.54 11.60 -8.85
CA LEU A 130 -5.23 10.18 -8.74
C LEU A 130 -5.68 9.40 -9.99
N LEU A 131 -6.84 9.72 -10.57
CA LEU A 131 -7.32 9.07 -11.79
C LEU A 131 -6.38 9.35 -12.98
N ILE A 132 -5.95 10.60 -13.14
CA ILE A 132 -4.99 10.98 -14.19
C ILE A 132 -3.66 10.24 -13.98
N TYR A 133 -3.14 10.25 -12.75
CA TYR A 133 -1.91 9.54 -12.41
C TYR A 133 -2.03 8.03 -12.64
N GLY A 134 -3.15 7.41 -12.25
CA GLY A 134 -3.40 5.99 -12.42
C GLY A 134 -3.50 5.59 -13.89
N TYR A 135 -4.08 6.44 -14.74
CA TYR A 135 -4.11 6.20 -16.18
C TYR A 135 -2.70 6.20 -16.79
N ASP A 136 -1.89 7.21 -16.46
CA ASP A 136 -0.51 7.32 -16.95
C ASP A 136 0.36 6.15 -16.46
N MET A 137 0.23 5.81 -15.16
CA MET A 137 0.98 4.74 -14.52
C MET A 137 0.60 3.36 -15.07
N SER A 138 -0.69 3.10 -15.29
CA SER A 138 -1.16 1.85 -15.88
C SER A 138 -0.57 1.63 -17.27
N GLY A 139 -0.52 2.68 -18.11
CA GLY A 139 0.14 2.61 -19.41
C GLY A 139 1.64 2.30 -19.31
N HIS A 140 2.33 2.89 -18.33
CA HIS A 140 3.75 2.62 -18.09
C HIS A 140 4.00 1.18 -17.61
N LEU A 141 3.24 0.69 -16.62
CA LEU A 141 3.36 -0.67 -16.08
C LEU A 141 3.02 -1.73 -17.13
N ALA A 142 1.98 -1.50 -17.94
CA ALA A 142 1.64 -2.40 -19.03
C ALA A 142 2.77 -2.47 -20.06
N GLN A 143 3.39 -1.33 -20.37
CA GLN A 143 4.53 -1.27 -21.29
C GLN A 143 5.76 -2.01 -20.74
N GLU A 144 6.09 -1.82 -19.46
CA GLU A 144 7.18 -2.52 -18.77
C GLU A 144 6.94 -4.03 -18.79
N SER A 145 5.75 -4.47 -18.37
CA SER A 145 5.36 -5.89 -18.36
C SER A 145 5.40 -6.52 -19.75
N ASN A 146 4.86 -5.85 -20.77
CA ASN A 146 4.86 -6.37 -22.14
C ASN A 146 6.27 -6.43 -22.73
N SER A 147 7.13 -5.46 -22.41
CA SER A 147 8.53 -5.47 -22.83
C SER A 147 9.28 -6.63 -22.18
N MET A 148 9.05 -6.88 -20.89
CA MET A 148 9.65 -8.02 -20.17
C MET A 148 9.25 -9.36 -20.78
N ILE A 149 7.98 -9.54 -21.14
CA ILE A 149 7.49 -10.73 -21.85
C ILE A 149 8.19 -10.88 -23.21
N ALA A 150 8.26 -9.80 -24.00
CA ALA A 150 8.94 -9.83 -25.29
C ALA A 150 10.42 -10.23 -25.16
N PHE A 151 11.14 -9.75 -24.15
CA PHE A 151 12.54 -10.13 -23.95
C PHE A 151 12.71 -11.59 -23.48
N ARG A 152 11.75 -12.13 -22.71
CA ARG A 152 11.77 -13.56 -22.33
C ARG A 152 11.65 -14.44 -23.57
N GLU A 153 10.71 -14.14 -24.45
CA GLU A 153 10.53 -14.85 -25.73
C GLU A 153 11.74 -14.70 -26.67
N LEU A 154 12.32 -13.51 -26.75
CA LEU A 154 13.43 -13.24 -27.67
C LEU A 154 14.78 -13.82 -27.19
N LEU A 155 15.08 -13.77 -25.89
CA LEU A 155 16.43 -14.05 -25.37
C LEU A 155 16.55 -15.37 -24.61
N LEU A 156 15.45 -15.95 -24.10
CA LEU A 156 15.50 -17.25 -23.42
C LEU A 156 15.20 -18.38 -24.40
N ALA A 157 16.06 -19.38 -24.44
CA ALA A 157 15.89 -20.53 -25.31
C ALA A 157 14.70 -21.39 -24.86
N ASN A 158 13.82 -21.78 -25.79
CA ASN A 158 12.65 -22.63 -25.53
C ASN A 158 11.74 -22.09 -24.41
N TRP A 159 11.54 -20.76 -24.37
CA TRP A 159 10.55 -20.16 -23.47
C TRP A 159 9.15 -20.68 -23.81
N ASP A 160 8.33 -20.88 -22.77
CA ASP A 160 6.99 -21.46 -22.90
C ASP A 160 5.96 -20.45 -22.35
N PRO A 161 5.05 -19.95 -23.21
CA PRO A 161 4.04 -18.95 -22.86
C PRO A 161 3.14 -19.34 -21.68
N VAL A 162 3.02 -20.63 -21.36
CA VAL A 162 2.26 -21.11 -20.19
C VAL A 162 2.78 -20.48 -18.88
N ARG A 163 4.05 -20.06 -18.83
CA ARG A 163 4.68 -19.40 -17.68
C ARG A 163 4.35 -17.92 -17.53
N GLU A 164 3.64 -17.32 -18.49
CA GLU A 164 3.29 -15.90 -18.47
C GLU A 164 2.00 -15.62 -17.70
N VAL A 165 1.19 -16.65 -17.50
CA VAL A 165 -0.08 -16.54 -16.77
C VAL A 165 0.18 -16.69 -15.27
N MET A 166 -0.21 -15.67 -14.51
CA MET A 166 -0.22 -15.71 -13.05
C MET A 166 -1.38 -16.60 -12.55
N ALA A 167 -1.21 -17.92 -12.61
CA ALA A 167 -2.11 -18.90 -12.04
C ALA A 167 -1.47 -19.53 -10.78
N TYR A 168 -2.27 -19.73 -9.72
CA TYR A 168 -1.82 -20.41 -8.52
C TYR A 168 -2.67 -21.66 -8.27
N PRO A 169 -2.07 -22.88 -8.22
CA PRO A 169 -0.65 -23.17 -8.42
C PRO A 169 -0.23 -22.99 -9.90
N PRO A 170 1.06 -22.73 -10.17
CA PRO A 170 1.55 -22.60 -11.55
C PRO A 170 1.44 -23.94 -12.28
N SER A 171 1.05 -23.90 -13.56
CA SER A 171 0.90 -25.10 -14.41
C SER A 171 2.23 -25.67 -14.88
N ALA A 172 3.31 -24.89 -14.82
CA ALA A 172 4.66 -25.31 -15.14
C ALA A 172 5.63 -24.87 -14.04
N GLY A 173 6.71 -25.63 -13.86
CA GLY A 173 7.79 -25.27 -12.94
C GLY A 173 8.58 -24.03 -13.38
N PRO A 174 9.50 -23.54 -12.53
CA PRO A 174 10.39 -22.44 -12.88
C PRO A 174 11.18 -22.75 -14.16
N TYR A 175 11.51 -21.71 -14.93
CA TYR A 175 12.43 -21.87 -16.05
C TYR A 175 13.84 -22.04 -15.48
N ALA A 176 14.42 -23.23 -15.68
CA ALA A 176 15.67 -23.64 -15.07
C ALA A 176 16.46 -24.57 -15.99
N LEU A 177 17.78 -24.60 -15.79
CA LEU A 177 18.72 -25.45 -16.51
C LEU A 177 19.19 -26.59 -15.60
N TYR A 178 19.51 -27.74 -16.21
CA TYR A 178 19.90 -28.96 -15.49
C TYR A 178 21.23 -29.54 -15.94
N THR A 179 21.75 -29.11 -17.10
CA THR A 179 23.04 -29.59 -17.60
C THR A 179 24.00 -28.45 -17.88
N ARG A 180 25.31 -28.74 -17.79
CA ARG A 180 26.37 -27.78 -18.10
C ARG A 180 26.36 -27.36 -19.56
N GLN A 181 25.90 -28.24 -20.47
CA GLN A 181 25.80 -27.91 -21.89
C GLN A 181 24.65 -26.93 -22.13
N ASP A 182 23.48 -27.17 -21.52
CA ASP A 182 22.33 -26.26 -21.64
C ASP A 182 22.66 -24.86 -21.10
N PHE A 183 23.53 -24.76 -20.10
CA PHE A 183 24.05 -23.48 -19.60
C PHE A 183 24.79 -22.69 -20.68
N TYR A 184 25.78 -23.30 -21.34
CA TYR A 184 26.53 -22.64 -22.41
C TYR A 184 25.66 -22.38 -23.64
N ASP A 185 24.79 -23.33 -24.01
CA ASP A 185 23.87 -23.19 -25.14
C ASP A 185 22.84 -22.07 -24.90
N GLY A 186 22.40 -21.89 -23.65
CA GLY A 186 21.52 -20.79 -23.25
C GLY A 186 22.17 -19.42 -23.41
N ILE A 187 23.43 -19.27 -22.98
CA ILE A 187 24.19 -18.01 -23.18
C ILE A 187 24.44 -17.79 -24.67
N ASP A 188 24.83 -18.83 -25.41
CA ASP A 188 25.05 -18.77 -26.85
C ASP A 188 23.79 -18.30 -27.59
N TYR A 189 22.63 -18.87 -27.24
CA TYR A 189 21.35 -18.48 -27.80
C TYR A 189 21.05 -17.01 -27.52
N ALA A 190 21.17 -16.57 -26.26
CA ALA A 190 20.89 -15.18 -25.88
C ALA A 190 21.77 -14.18 -26.62
N VAL A 191 23.09 -14.44 -26.73
CA VAL A 191 24.02 -13.57 -27.46
C VAL A 191 23.72 -13.56 -28.96
N ARG A 192 23.41 -14.72 -29.55
CA ARG A 192 23.01 -14.82 -30.97
C ARG A 192 21.75 -14.01 -31.26
N GLN A 193 20.71 -14.15 -30.45
CA GLN A 193 19.47 -13.39 -30.62
C GLN A 193 19.67 -11.89 -30.40
N PHE A 194 20.45 -11.54 -29.38
CA PHE A 194 20.83 -10.15 -29.12
C PHE A 194 21.57 -9.52 -30.30
N SER A 195 22.42 -10.27 -31.01
CA SER A 195 23.17 -9.76 -32.19
C SER A 195 22.29 -9.34 -33.37
N ASN A 196 21.05 -9.83 -33.46
CA ASN A 196 20.11 -9.50 -34.53
C ASN A 196 18.83 -8.79 -34.03
N ILE A 197 18.80 -8.38 -32.76
CA ILE A 197 17.57 -7.92 -32.11
C ILE A 197 16.97 -6.67 -32.75
N SER A 198 17.79 -5.79 -33.33
CA SER A 198 17.32 -4.57 -33.98
C SER A 198 16.54 -4.81 -35.28
N GLU A 199 16.81 -5.93 -35.96
CA GLU A 199 16.12 -6.29 -37.22
C GLU A 199 15.06 -7.37 -37.00
N SER A 200 15.30 -8.32 -36.09
CA SER A 200 14.40 -9.47 -35.87
C SER A 200 13.18 -9.13 -34.99
N SER A 201 13.30 -8.15 -34.09
CA SER A 201 12.24 -7.83 -33.15
C SER A 201 11.21 -6.85 -33.72
N ILE A 202 9.97 -6.95 -33.24
CA ILE A 202 8.89 -6.00 -33.57
C ILE A 202 9.11 -4.65 -32.86
N GLY A 203 9.77 -4.67 -31.70
CA GLY A 203 10.07 -3.48 -30.92
C GLY A 203 11.18 -2.65 -31.55
N SER A 204 11.13 -1.33 -31.39
CA SER A 204 12.24 -0.46 -31.77
C SER A 204 13.34 -0.56 -30.71
N PHE A 205 14.22 -1.56 -30.85
CA PHE A 205 15.39 -1.75 -29.99
C PHE A 205 16.66 -1.42 -30.77
N GLY A 206 17.49 -0.54 -30.22
CA GLY A 206 18.80 -0.19 -30.74
C GLY A 206 19.90 -0.54 -29.73
N TYR A 207 21.13 -0.65 -30.21
CA TYR A 207 22.29 -0.88 -29.35
C TYR A 207 22.68 0.41 -28.60
N ALA A 208 22.96 0.27 -27.30
CA ALA A 208 23.48 1.33 -26.46
C ALA A 208 25.00 1.50 -26.71
N VAL A 209 25.34 2.20 -27.79
CA VAL A 209 26.73 2.57 -28.09
C VAL A 209 27.02 3.92 -27.42
N ASP A 210 28.00 3.95 -26.52
CA ASP A 210 28.41 5.17 -25.79
C ASP A 210 29.38 6.05 -26.59
N ARG A 211 29.97 5.53 -27.68
CA ARG A 211 30.86 6.28 -28.57
C ARG A 211 30.11 6.73 -29.83
N SER A 212 30.30 7.99 -30.20
CA SER A 212 29.77 8.54 -31.46
C SER A 212 30.18 7.62 -32.63
N PRO A 213 29.23 7.19 -33.49
CA PRO A 213 29.47 6.19 -34.52
C PRO A 213 30.38 6.79 -35.59
N THR A 214 31.68 6.65 -35.37
CA THR A 214 32.69 7.21 -36.28
C THR A 214 33.02 6.24 -37.41
N ASN A 215 32.71 4.95 -37.28
CA ASN A 215 32.75 3.95 -38.36
C ASN A 215 31.93 2.70 -37.99
N GLY A 216 30.69 2.58 -38.50
CA GLY A 216 29.90 1.34 -38.42
C GLY A 216 28.93 1.24 -37.24
N SER A 217 27.84 0.50 -37.46
CA SER A 217 26.83 0.13 -36.47
C SER A 217 27.44 -0.86 -35.48
N ASN A 218 27.97 -0.38 -34.36
CA ASN A 218 28.53 -1.26 -33.35
C ASN A 218 27.39 -1.88 -32.50
N MET A 219 27.51 -3.18 -32.24
CA MET A 219 26.70 -3.88 -31.24
C MET A 219 27.05 -3.36 -29.85
N SER A 220 26.10 -3.34 -28.91
CA SER A 220 26.44 -3.00 -27.52
C SER A 220 27.32 -4.09 -26.93
N ASP A 221 28.25 -3.69 -26.07
CA ASP A 221 29.07 -4.61 -25.30
C ASP A 221 28.20 -5.43 -24.33
N VAL A 222 28.25 -6.76 -24.44
CA VAL A 222 27.56 -7.66 -23.51
C VAL A 222 28.46 -7.87 -22.30
N VAL A 223 27.99 -7.53 -21.11
CA VAL A 223 28.76 -7.69 -19.87
C VAL A 223 28.32 -8.96 -19.18
N ILE A 224 29.27 -9.85 -18.92
CA ILE A 224 29.03 -11.09 -18.18
C ILE A 224 29.74 -10.99 -16.85
N GLN A 225 29.00 -11.07 -15.76
CA GLN A 225 29.51 -11.01 -14.40
C GLN A 225 29.23 -12.33 -13.69
N ARG A 226 30.23 -12.92 -13.05
CA ARG A 226 30.06 -14.11 -12.20
C ARG A 226 30.35 -13.77 -10.75
N ARG A 227 29.61 -14.38 -9.84
CA ARG A 227 29.88 -14.41 -8.41
C ARG A 227 30.15 -15.85 -8.00
N HIS A 228 31.26 -16.07 -7.33
CA HIS A 228 31.67 -17.40 -6.89
C HIS A 228 32.48 -17.35 -5.60
N TYR A 229 32.54 -18.47 -4.89
CA TYR A 229 33.49 -18.64 -3.80
C TYR A 229 34.94 -18.58 -4.32
N ARG A 230 35.86 -17.99 -3.53
CA ARG A 230 37.28 -17.87 -3.93
C ARG A 230 37.87 -19.24 -4.31
N THR A 231 37.69 -20.23 -3.45
CA THR A 231 38.02 -21.63 -3.70
C THR A 231 36.84 -22.51 -3.29
N GLY A 232 36.59 -23.57 -4.05
CA GLY A 232 35.47 -24.45 -3.80
C GLY A 232 35.59 -25.72 -4.64
N SER A 233 35.53 -26.86 -3.97
CA SER A 233 35.43 -28.18 -4.61
C SER A 233 34.63 -29.12 -3.71
N ALA A 234 33.78 -29.92 -4.34
CA ALA A 234 33.03 -30.98 -3.67
C ALA A 234 33.37 -32.33 -4.30
N HIS A 235 33.55 -33.34 -3.46
CA HIS A 235 33.72 -34.72 -3.88
C HIS A 235 32.63 -35.58 -3.24
N PRO A 236 31.43 -35.63 -3.85
CA PRO A 236 30.26 -36.31 -3.27
C PRO A 236 30.51 -37.81 -3.01
N SER A 237 31.29 -38.49 -3.87
CA SER A 237 31.59 -39.93 -3.74
C SER A 237 32.32 -40.28 -2.43
N ASP A 238 33.13 -39.36 -1.91
CA ASP A 238 33.91 -39.55 -0.68
C ASP A 238 33.37 -38.71 0.50
N TYR A 239 32.25 -37.99 0.31
CA TYR A 239 31.70 -37.02 1.28
C TYR A 239 32.69 -35.94 1.76
N ARG A 240 33.61 -35.51 0.88
CA ARG A 240 34.60 -34.45 1.19
C ARG A 240 34.26 -33.16 0.47
N TYR A 241 34.52 -32.02 1.11
CA TYR A 241 34.39 -30.70 0.54
C TYR A 241 35.45 -29.75 1.09
N GLU A 242 35.84 -28.77 0.28
CA GLU A 242 36.75 -27.69 0.67
C GLU A 242 36.27 -26.40 0.01
N TYR A 243 35.74 -25.48 0.82
CA TYR A 243 35.23 -24.18 0.38
C TYR A 243 35.86 -23.05 1.20
N ASP A 244 36.16 -21.95 0.52
CA ASP A 244 36.43 -20.65 1.12
C ASP A 244 35.22 -19.76 0.85
N ASN A 245 34.48 -19.42 1.91
CA ASN A 245 33.23 -18.68 1.82
C ASN A 245 33.42 -17.20 1.42
N GLU A 246 34.65 -16.75 1.15
CA GLU A 246 34.88 -15.42 0.60
C GLU A 246 34.36 -15.33 -0.85
N GLU A 247 33.35 -14.48 -1.04
CA GLU A 247 32.74 -14.21 -2.35
C GLU A 247 33.62 -13.29 -3.20
N VAL A 248 33.88 -13.71 -4.44
CA VAL A 248 34.63 -12.95 -5.45
C VAL A 248 33.74 -12.71 -6.65
N SER A 249 33.84 -11.51 -7.22
CA SER A 249 33.12 -11.10 -8.43
C SER A 249 34.10 -10.80 -9.55
N ASP A 250 33.96 -11.50 -10.67
CA ASP A 250 34.72 -11.25 -11.89
C ASP A 250 33.77 -10.87 -13.03
N TRP A 251 34.25 -10.10 -14.00
CA TRP A 251 33.49 -9.79 -15.20
C TRP A 251 34.32 -9.97 -16.47
N VAL A 252 33.64 -10.24 -17.58
CA VAL A 252 34.19 -10.28 -18.93
C VAL A 252 33.21 -9.56 -19.87
N THR A 253 33.73 -8.89 -20.88
CA THR A 253 32.93 -8.11 -21.82
C THR A 253 33.07 -8.69 -23.23
N ILE A 254 31.96 -9.05 -23.84
CA ILE A 254 31.90 -9.46 -25.24
C ILE A 254 31.61 -8.20 -26.07
N GLY A 255 32.66 -7.62 -26.65
CA GLY A 255 32.58 -6.45 -27.53
C GLY A 255 33.23 -6.70 -28.88
N GLU A 256 32.66 -6.11 -29.94
CA GLU A 256 33.28 -5.90 -31.26
C GLU A 256 33.82 -7.16 -32.01
N LEU A 257 33.27 -8.36 -31.77
CA LEU A 257 33.68 -9.58 -32.51
C LEU A 257 33.24 -9.56 -33.99
N TYR A 258 31.95 -9.32 -34.23
CA TYR A 258 31.35 -9.23 -35.57
C TYR A 258 30.31 -8.10 -35.61
N PRO A 259 29.98 -7.56 -36.79
CA PRO A 259 28.88 -6.61 -36.93
C PRO A 259 27.52 -7.17 -36.46
N PRO A 260 26.56 -6.32 -36.06
CA PRO A 260 25.19 -6.74 -35.80
C PRO A 260 24.58 -7.48 -37.00
N GLY A 261 23.85 -8.56 -36.75
CA GLY A 261 23.16 -9.35 -37.77
C GLY A 261 24.05 -10.30 -38.59
N ASP A 262 25.37 -10.34 -38.36
CA ASP A 262 26.29 -11.19 -39.12
C ASP A 262 26.06 -12.70 -38.82
N GLU A 263 26.01 -13.54 -39.87
CA GLU A 263 25.86 -14.99 -39.77
C GLU A 263 26.96 -15.67 -38.92
N ARG A 264 28.12 -15.02 -38.77
CA ARG A 264 29.22 -15.50 -37.92
C ARG A 264 28.83 -15.59 -36.44
N TRP A 265 27.89 -14.79 -35.96
CA TRP A 265 27.33 -14.95 -34.62
C TRP A 265 26.64 -16.31 -34.46
N PHE A 266 25.91 -16.77 -35.47
CA PHE A 266 25.18 -18.04 -35.40
C PHE A 266 26.07 -19.26 -35.62
N THR A 267 27.11 -19.13 -36.44
CA THR A 267 27.95 -20.27 -36.87
C THR A 267 29.25 -20.42 -36.09
N GLN A 268 29.85 -19.33 -35.61
CA GLN A 268 31.21 -19.34 -35.03
C GLN A 268 31.25 -18.98 -33.55
N PHE A 269 30.28 -18.21 -33.04
CA PHE A 269 30.26 -17.81 -31.64
C PHE A 269 29.94 -18.97 -30.71
N SER A 270 30.77 -19.14 -29.67
CA SER A 270 30.57 -20.06 -28.56
C SER A 270 31.12 -19.43 -27.28
N SER A 271 30.26 -19.32 -26.27
CA SER A 271 30.55 -18.77 -24.95
C SER A 271 31.66 -19.56 -24.25
N GLN A 272 31.62 -20.90 -24.32
CA GLN A 272 32.64 -21.75 -23.73
C GLN A 272 34.03 -21.43 -24.27
N ARG A 273 34.20 -21.37 -25.60
CA ARG A 273 35.49 -21.02 -26.23
C ARG A 273 35.92 -19.59 -25.90
N TYR A 274 34.96 -18.67 -25.85
CA TYR A 274 35.23 -17.28 -25.51
C TYR A 274 35.76 -17.15 -24.08
N PHE A 275 35.16 -17.85 -23.13
CA PHE A 275 35.59 -17.86 -21.73
C PHE A 275 36.97 -18.50 -21.55
N ASP A 276 37.24 -19.61 -22.25
CA ASP A 276 38.56 -20.26 -22.22
C ASP A 276 39.67 -19.31 -22.72
N GLY A 277 39.40 -18.55 -23.79
CA GLY A 277 40.35 -17.58 -24.36
C GLY A 277 40.64 -16.36 -23.47
N HIS A 278 39.74 -16.03 -22.54
CA HIS A 278 39.85 -14.85 -21.66
C HIS A 278 40.13 -15.21 -20.20
N ASN A 279 40.54 -16.45 -19.90
CA ASN A 279 40.75 -16.95 -18.53
C ASN A 279 39.50 -16.82 -17.64
N PHE A 280 38.30 -16.90 -18.22
CA PHE A 280 37.00 -16.78 -17.53
C PHE A 280 36.30 -18.14 -17.40
N THR A 281 37.05 -19.22 -17.19
CA THR A 281 36.47 -20.59 -17.11
C THR A 281 35.52 -20.72 -15.93
N ILE A 282 34.32 -21.28 -16.16
CA ILE A 282 33.29 -21.47 -15.13
C ILE A 282 33.50 -22.79 -14.40
N ASN A 283 33.67 -22.73 -13.08
CA ASN A 283 33.63 -23.89 -12.21
C ASN A 283 32.30 -23.90 -11.45
N PHE A 284 31.42 -24.83 -11.82
CA PHE A 284 30.06 -24.97 -11.28
C PHE A 284 30.02 -25.35 -9.80
N ASP A 285 31.07 -25.98 -9.26
CA ASP A 285 31.10 -26.36 -7.84
C ASP A 285 31.16 -25.13 -6.93
N ARG A 286 31.76 -24.04 -7.39
CA ARG A 286 31.92 -22.79 -6.62
C ARG A 286 31.07 -21.62 -7.13
N LEU A 287 30.42 -21.77 -8.28
CA LEU A 287 29.60 -20.73 -8.89
C LEU A 287 28.34 -20.51 -8.06
N LEU A 288 28.11 -19.29 -7.63
CA LEU A 288 26.88 -18.90 -6.93
C LEU A 288 25.86 -18.30 -7.90
N TRP A 289 26.33 -17.41 -8.76
CA TRP A 289 25.46 -16.65 -9.65
C TRP A 289 26.22 -16.17 -10.88
N LEU A 290 25.52 -16.05 -12.02
CA LEU A 290 26.06 -15.43 -13.22
C LEU A 290 25.02 -14.52 -13.87
N GLU A 291 25.41 -13.30 -14.22
CA GLU A 291 24.58 -12.30 -14.88
C GLU A 291 25.14 -12.01 -16.26
N VAL A 292 24.26 -12.03 -17.25
CA VAL A 292 24.55 -11.58 -18.61
C VAL A 292 23.70 -10.33 -18.86
N VAL A 293 24.36 -9.19 -18.99
CA VAL A 293 23.73 -7.88 -19.16
C VAL A 293 23.82 -7.46 -20.62
N PHE A 294 22.66 -7.18 -21.21
CA PHE A 294 22.46 -6.72 -22.58
C PHE A 294 21.98 -5.27 -22.58
N PRO A 295 22.88 -4.29 -22.84
CA PRO A 295 22.51 -2.89 -22.92
C PRO A 295 21.77 -2.59 -24.23
N LEU A 296 20.59 -2.00 -24.14
CA LEU A 296 19.74 -1.62 -25.27
C LEU A 296 19.21 -0.20 -25.08
N ARG A 297 18.77 0.41 -26.17
CA ARG A 297 17.99 1.64 -26.19
C ARG A 297 16.67 1.38 -26.86
N THR A 298 15.62 2.02 -26.39
CA THR A 298 14.32 1.94 -27.03
C THR A 298 13.60 3.27 -27.05
N ILE A 299 12.76 3.44 -28.07
CA ILE A 299 11.88 4.59 -28.20
C ILE A 299 10.44 4.08 -28.24
N TYR A 300 9.69 4.41 -27.20
CA TYR A 300 8.27 4.12 -27.17
C TYR A 300 7.49 5.28 -27.78
N VAL A 301 6.98 5.05 -28.99
CA VAL A 301 6.06 5.95 -29.66
C VAL A 301 4.65 5.52 -29.28
N ASN A 302 3.98 6.27 -28.41
CA ASN A 302 2.60 5.95 -28.03
C ASN A 302 1.65 6.38 -29.17
N SER A 303 1.25 5.44 -30.02
CA SER A 303 0.41 5.69 -31.20
C SER A 303 -1.05 6.00 -30.88
N LEU A 304 -1.53 5.72 -29.65
CA LEU A 304 -2.94 5.82 -29.27
C LEU A 304 -3.30 7.15 -28.61
N ALA A 305 -2.33 7.85 -28.04
CA ALA A 305 -2.53 9.18 -27.49
C ALA A 305 -1.85 10.20 -28.41
N LYS A 306 -2.65 10.86 -29.25
CA LYS A 306 -2.24 11.92 -30.21
C LYS A 306 -1.38 13.05 -29.58
N TYR A 307 -1.30 13.11 -28.25
CA TYR A 307 -0.71 14.17 -27.43
C TYR A 307 0.38 13.66 -26.46
N ASN A 308 0.98 12.49 -26.73
CA ASN A 308 2.08 11.98 -25.92
C ASN A 308 3.38 11.99 -26.73
N ALA A 309 4.31 12.86 -26.34
CA ALA A 309 5.68 12.82 -26.81
C ALA A 309 6.32 11.42 -26.63
N PRO A 310 7.18 10.98 -27.56
CA PRO A 310 7.86 9.70 -27.44
C PRO A 310 8.71 9.65 -26.17
N LYS A 311 8.80 8.45 -25.56
CA LYS A 311 9.60 8.22 -24.36
C LYS A 311 10.79 7.33 -24.68
N CYS A 312 12.00 7.84 -24.44
CA CYS A 312 13.26 7.14 -24.69
C CYS A 312 13.77 6.53 -23.40
N TYR A 313 14.24 5.29 -23.47
CA TYR A 313 14.82 4.59 -22.33
C TYR A 313 16.11 3.89 -22.72
N ASP A 314 17.08 3.95 -21.82
CA ASP A 314 18.19 3.02 -21.75
C ASP A 314 17.70 1.79 -20.96
N LEU A 315 17.87 0.61 -21.54
CA LEU A 315 17.45 -0.66 -20.99
C LEU A 315 18.69 -1.51 -20.71
N ASN A 316 18.79 -2.09 -19.51
CA ASN A 316 19.71 -3.18 -19.26
C ASN A 316 18.89 -4.44 -19.01
N VAL A 317 18.85 -5.31 -20.02
CA VAL A 317 18.21 -6.63 -19.92
C VAL A 317 19.22 -7.59 -19.31
N THR A 318 18.93 -8.12 -18.13
CA THR A 318 19.84 -8.97 -17.37
C THR A 318 19.26 -10.38 -17.29
N ILE A 319 20.00 -11.37 -17.79
CA ILE A 319 19.72 -12.79 -17.59
C ILE A 319 20.59 -13.28 -16.44
N ALA A 320 19.93 -13.74 -15.39
CA ALA A 320 20.52 -14.18 -14.15
C ALA A 320 20.37 -15.70 -14.02
N TYR A 321 21.49 -16.39 -13.82
CA TYR A 321 21.57 -17.82 -13.58
C TYR A 321 21.90 -18.05 -12.11
N ASP A 322 20.94 -18.60 -11.36
CA ASP A 322 21.06 -18.85 -9.92
C ASP A 322 21.55 -20.28 -9.64
N ASN A 323 22.68 -20.41 -8.97
CA ASN A 323 23.24 -21.69 -8.54
C ASN A 323 23.55 -21.70 -7.04
N THR A 324 22.89 -20.82 -6.26
CA THR A 324 23.19 -20.60 -4.84
C THR A 324 22.95 -21.83 -3.96
N GLU A 325 21.94 -22.64 -4.28
CA GLU A 325 21.59 -23.85 -3.53
C GLU A 325 22.38 -25.10 -3.94
N HIS A 326 23.07 -25.08 -5.08
CA HIS A 326 23.87 -26.20 -5.62
C HIS A 326 23.12 -27.57 -5.66
N ASP A 327 21.80 -27.56 -5.89
CA ASP A 327 20.94 -28.75 -5.86
C ASP A 327 20.79 -29.45 -7.23
N GLY A 328 21.43 -28.91 -8.27
CA GLY A 328 21.38 -29.41 -9.64
C GLY A 328 20.28 -28.80 -10.50
N GLN A 329 19.42 -27.95 -9.93
CA GLN A 329 18.52 -27.08 -10.67
C GLN A 329 19.10 -25.67 -10.67
N MET A 330 19.24 -25.05 -11.85
CA MET A 330 19.73 -23.68 -11.99
C MET A 330 18.60 -22.78 -12.51
N PRO A 331 17.80 -22.14 -11.64
CA PRO A 331 16.78 -21.18 -12.06
C PRO A 331 17.37 -20.05 -12.88
N VAL A 332 16.66 -19.65 -13.94
CA VAL A 332 17.06 -18.55 -14.81
C VAL A 332 16.00 -17.46 -14.78
N HIS A 333 16.43 -16.25 -14.43
CA HIS A 333 15.57 -15.09 -14.29
C HIS A 333 16.00 -13.99 -15.27
N LEU A 334 15.05 -13.49 -16.05
CA LEU A 334 15.27 -12.29 -16.87
C LEU A 334 14.66 -11.09 -16.16
N THR A 335 15.46 -10.06 -15.94
CA THR A 335 15.03 -8.77 -15.40
C THR A 335 15.41 -7.65 -16.35
N VAL A 336 14.66 -6.55 -16.33
CA VAL A 336 14.92 -5.38 -17.17
C VAL A 336 14.97 -4.18 -16.26
N THR A 337 16.10 -3.47 -16.27
CA THR A 337 16.17 -2.16 -15.63
C THR A 337 16.05 -1.09 -16.71
N GLN A 338 15.22 -0.08 -16.44
CA GLN A 338 14.93 0.99 -17.39
C GLN A 338 15.35 2.33 -16.79
N ARG A 339 16.10 3.12 -17.55
CA ARG A 339 16.43 4.50 -17.20
C ARG A 339 15.89 5.44 -18.26
N ARG A 340 15.17 6.48 -17.84
CA ARG A 340 14.56 7.41 -18.78
C ARG A 340 15.62 8.36 -19.32
N HIS A 341 15.64 8.53 -20.65
CA HIS A 341 16.50 9.48 -21.34
C HIS A 341 15.65 10.54 -22.07
N ARG A 342 16.24 11.70 -22.33
CA ARG A 342 15.62 12.73 -23.17
C ARG A 342 15.61 12.27 -24.63
N CYS A 343 14.48 12.40 -25.32
CA CYS A 343 14.41 12.19 -26.76
C CYS A 343 14.70 13.50 -27.50
N ASP A 344 15.50 13.43 -28.56
CA ASP A 344 15.63 14.49 -29.56
C ASP A 344 14.89 14.05 -30.84
N GLY A 345 13.91 14.84 -31.28
CA GLY A 345 13.06 14.43 -32.41
C GLY A 345 12.30 15.57 -33.06
N ASN A 346 11.78 15.30 -34.26
CA ASN A 346 11.00 16.23 -35.08
C ASN A 346 9.51 16.28 -34.71
N LEU A 347 9.05 15.34 -33.88
CA LEU A 347 7.79 15.44 -33.13
C LEU A 347 8.00 16.49 -32.03
N ALA A 348 8.17 17.73 -32.48
CA ALA A 348 8.30 18.87 -31.61
C ALA A 348 7.01 18.99 -30.78
N ASP A 349 7.23 19.19 -29.47
CA ASP A 349 6.30 19.65 -28.45
C ASP A 349 5.15 20.46 -29.08
N ASN A 350 4.05 19.78 -29.41
CA ASN A 350 2.89 20.45 -29.98
C ASN A 350 2.35 21.41 -28.91
N SER A 351 1.78 22.55 -29.30
CA SER A 351 1.16 23.50 -28.37
C SER A 351 0.14 22.84 -27.43
N ASP A 352 -0.47 21.74 -27.88
CA ASP A 352 -1.44 20.96 -27.13
C ASP A 352 -0.79 20.12 -26.01
N ASP A 353 0.41 19.58 -26.21
CA ASP A 353 1.15 18.80 -25.19
C ASP A 353 1.61 19.70 -24.05
N GLU A 354 2.09 20.90 -24.38
CA GLU A 354 2.45 21.92 -23.39
C GLU A 354 1.21 22.35 -22.58
N SER A 355 0.04 22.48 -23.23
CA SER A 355 -1.21 22.84 -22.55
C SER A 355 -1.70 21.75 -21.57
N GLU A 356 -1.55 20.49 -21.95
CA GLU A 356 -1.89 19.33 -21.12
C GLU A 356 -0.92 19.20 -19.94
N ARG A 357 0.38 19.41 -20.18
CA ARG A 357 1.40 19.46 -19.12
C ARG A 357 1.12 20.58 -18.13
N GLN A 358 0.79 21.78 -18.61
CA GLN A 358 0.40 22.91 -17.76
C GLN A 358 -0.87 22.61 -16.96
N ARG A 359 -1.87 21.95 -17.56
CA ARG A 359 -3.09 21.54 -16.85
C ARG A 359 -2.80 20.54 -15.74
N ARG A 360 -1.96 19.53 -15.98
CA ARG A 360 -1.54 18.55 -14.96
C ARG A 360 -0.78 19.22 -13.81
N LEU A 361 0.13 20.13 -14.14
CA LEU A 361 0.87 20.90 -13.15
C LEU A 361 -0.05 21.80 -12.31
N ALA A 362 -1.04 22.44 -12.94
CA ALA A 362 -2.05 23.24 -12.25
C ALA A 362 -2.90 22.42 -11.28
N ILE A 363 -3.30 21.20 -11.67
CA ILE A 363 -4.03 20.27 -10.77
C ILE A 363 -3.14 19.88 -9.58
N ASN A 364 -1.87 19.52 -9.81
CA ASN A 364 -0.94 19.15 -8.74
C ASN A 364 -0.76 20.31 -7.74
N TRP A 365 -0.57 21.55 -8.21
CA TRP A 365 -0.49 22.73 -7.34
C TRP A 365 -1.79 23.02 -6.60
N ALA A 366 -2.94 22.91 -7.27
CA ALA A 366 -4.24 23.10 -6.63
C ALA A 366 -4.46 22.10 -5.49
N VAL A 367 -4.05 20.83 -5.66
CA VAL A 367 -4.14 19.81 -4.61
C VAL A 367 -3.27 20.17 -3.41
N ILE A 368 -2.00 20.58 -3.61
CA ILE A 368 -1.10 20.99 -2.53
C ILE A 368 -1.67 22.16 -1.74
N VAL A 369 -2.20 23.18 -2.44
CA VAL A 369 -2.77 24.35 -1.76
C VAL A 369 -4.02 23.96 -0.97
N LEU A 370 -4.92 23.16 -1.56
CA LEU A 370 -6.13 22.69 -0.88
C LEU A 370 -5.82 21.81 0.34
N SER A 371 -4.85 20.90 0.24
CA SER A 371 -4.42 20.05 1.36
C SER A 371 -3.73 20.86 2.46
N ALA A 372 -2.90 21.85 2.11
CA ALA A 372 -2.27 22.74 3.09
C ALA A 372 -3.30 23.61 3.83
N VAL A 373 -4.25 24.22 3.12
CA VAL A 373 -5.34 24.99 3.73
C VAL A 373 -6.20 24.09 4.63
N SER A 374 -6.52 22.88 4.17
CA SER A 374 -7.22 21.87 4.95
C SER A 374 -6.47 21.52 6.24
N ALA A 375 -5.17 21.23 6.16
CA ALA A 375 -4.34 20.87 7.30
C ALA A 375 -4.30 21.99 8.34
N VAL A 376 -4.09 23.24 7.92
CA VAL A 376 -4.06 24.39 8.84
C VAL A 376 -5.41 24.57 9.56
N LEU A 377 -6.53 24.46 8.84
CA LEU A 377 -7.87 24.58 9.43
C LEU A 377 -8.19 23.45 10.42
N CYS A 378 -7.71 22.24 10.14
CA CYS A 378 -7.88 21.06 10.97
C CYS A 378 -6.97 21.11 12.21
N LEU A 379 -5.69 21.44 12.05
CA LEU A 379 -4.73 21.63 13.15
C LEU A 379 -5.20 22.73 14.11
N ARG A 380 -5.69 23.87 13.60
CA ARG A 380 -6.30 24.91 14.44
C ARG A 380 -7.51 24.37 15.22
N SER A 381 -8.32 23.54 14.58
CA SER A 381 -9.49 22.92 15.22
C SER A 381 -9.10 21.96 16.33
N LEU A 382 -8.08 21.12 16.09
CA LEU A 382 -7.55 20.16 17.04
C LEU A 382 -6.92 20.89 18.23
N TYR A 383 -6.09 21.91 17.98
CA TYR A 383 -5.51 22.75 19.02
C TYR A 383 -6.60 23.42 19.89
N SER A 384 -7.64 23.98 19.26
CA SER A 384 -8.76 24.59 20.00
C SER A 384 -9.49 23.55 20.88
N GLY A 385 -9.58 22.30 20.44
CA GLY A 385 -10.13 21.19 21.21
C GLY A 385 -9.27 20.79 22.40
N LEU A 386 -7.95 20.72 22.22
CA LEU A 386 -6.99 20.42 23.29
C LEU A 386 -6.99 21.51 24.36
N VAL A 387 -7.01 22.78 23.95
CA VAL A 387 -7.13 23.92 24.87
C VAL A 387 -8.45 23.85 25.64
N LEU A 388 -9.57 23.56 24.97
CA LEU A 388 -10.87 23.42 25.64
C LEU A 388 -10.89 22.22 26.61
N CYS A 389 -10.19 21.14 26.29
CA CYS A 389 -10.03 20.00 27.19
C CYS A 389 -9.24 20.40 28.45
N ALA A 390 -8.16 21.16 28.30
CA ALA A 390 -7.37 21.66 29.43
C ALA A 390 -8.19 22.62 30.32
N GLU A 391 -8.91 23.57 29.71
CA GLU A 391 -9.83 24.48 30.42
C GLU A 391 -10.94 23.69 31.14
N SER A 392 -11.53 22.67 30.49
CA SER A 392 -12.55 21.82 31.10
C SER A 392 -12.00 21.06 32.31
N ARG A 393 -10.79 20.49 32.19
CA ARG A 393 -10.15 19.78 33.30
C ARG A 393 -9.93 20.68 34.51
N GLN A 394 -9.44 21.90 34.29
CA GLN A 394 -9.25 22.88 35.37
C GLN A 394 -10.59 23.30 35.98
N PHE A 395 -11.59 23.60 35.16
CA PHE A 395 -12.92 24.04 35.62
C PHE A 395 -13.65 22.97 36.44
N PHE A 396 -13.61 21.70 36.01
CA PHE A 396 -14.24 20.59 36.74
C PHE A 396 -13.48 20.22 38.03
N ALA A 397 -12.15 20.27 38.01
CA ALA A 397 -11.35 20.04 39.21
C ALA A 397 -11.59 21.12 40.27
N HIS A 398 -11.66 22.39 39.86
CA HIS A 398 -11.79 23.53 40.77
C HIS A 398 -13.21 23.66 41.35
N HIS A 399 -14.26 23.55 40.52
CA HIS A 399 -15.63 23.85 40.97
C HIS A 399 -16.48 22.63 41.31
N PHE A 400 -16.14 21.45 40.81
CA PHE A 400 -16.92 20.23 41.04
C PHE A 400 -16.13 19.13 41.76
N GLN A 401 -14.84 19.35 42.06
CA GLN A 401 -13.94 18.38 42.69
C GLN A 401 -13.94 17.01 41.98
N GLN A 402 -14.23 17.01 40.68
CA GLN A 402 -14.29 15.81 39.84
C GLN A 402 -13.18 15.83 38.80
N ARG A 403 -12.54 14.67 38.60
CA ARG A 403 -11.58 14.46 37.52
C ARG A 403 -12.31 13.90 36.30
N LEU A 404 -12.10 14.49 35.12
CA LEU A 404 -12.64 13.92 33.88
C LEU A 404 -12.00 12.57 33.58
N SER A 405 -12.82 11.59 33.21
CA SER A 405 -12.36 10.29 32.74
C SER A 405 -11.52 10.43 31.47
N PHE A 406 -10.62 9.48 31.21
CA PHE A 406 -9.85 9.42 29.97
C PHE A 406 -10.76 9.35 28.74
N GLY A 407 -11.91 8.67 28.83
CA GLY A 407 -12.90 8.62 27.74
C GLY A 407 -13.53 9.98 27.42
N ASP A 408 -13.79 10.79 28.45
CA ASP A 408 -14.34 12.14 28.27
C ASP A 408 -13.28 13.08 27.70
N GLN A 409 -12.02 12.94 28.11
CA GLN A 409 -10.89 13.69 27.54
C GLN A 409 -10.69 13.33 26.06
N MET A 410 -10.73 12.05 25.71
CA MET A 410 -10.61 11.59 24.32
C MET A 410 -11.77 12.07 23.44
N SER A 411 -12.93 12.37 24.03
CA SER A 411 -14.07 12.94 23.28
C SER A 411 -13.80 14.35 22.76
N PHE A 412 -12.86 15.11 23.35
CA PHE A 412 -12.42 16.40 22.81
C PHE A 412 -11.51 16.27 21.59
N CYS A 413 -10.80 15.14 21.46
CA CYS A 413 -9.97 14.81 20.31
C CYS A 413 -10.79 14.06 19.25
N ASP A 414 -11.28 14.79 18.26
CA ASP A 414 -12.04 14.20 17.16
C ASP A 414 -11.11 13.41 16.22
N LEU A 415 -11.16 12.06 16.31
CA LEU A 415 -10.38 11.15 15.47
C LEU A 415 -10.60 11.38 13.97
N TRP A 416 -11.76 11.91 13.56
CA TRP A 416 -11.97 12.29 12.16
C TRP A 416 -11.10 13.47 11.73
N ILE A 417 -10.85 14.44 12.63
CA ILE A 417 -9.93 15.56 12.36
C ILE A 417 -8.50 15.03 12.26
N VAL A 418 -8.12 14.10 13.14
CA VAL A 418 -6.79 13.47 13.10
C VAL A 418 -6.58 12.72 11.77
N LEU A 419 -7.57 11.92 11.34
CA LEU A 419 -7.52 11.24 10.05
C LEU A 419 -7.37 12.22 8.87
N ILE A 420 -8.06 13.36 8.92
CA ILE A 420 -7.93 14.40 7.89
C ILE A 420 -6.52 15.00 7.88
N VAL A 421 -5.93 15.28 9.04
CA VAL A 421 -4.54 15.80 9.11
C VAL A 421 -3.55 14.79 8.54
N ILE A 422 -3.71 13.49 8.85
CA ILE A 422 -2.88 12.43 8.28
C ILE A 422 -3.04 12.36 6.76
N ASN A 423 -4.28 12.41 6.25
CA ASN A 423 -4.49 12.37 4.79
C ASN A 423 -3.88 13.58 4.07
N ASP A 424 -3.97 14.77 4.67
CA ASP A 424 -3.39 15.98 4.09
C ASP A 424 -1.86 15.87 4.02
N ALA A 425 -1.22 15.28 5.05
CA ALA A 425 0.22 15.03 5.06
C ALA A 425 0.64 14.01 3.98
N LEU A 426 -0.10 12.90 3.83
CA LEU A 426 0.16 11.87 2.82
C LEU A 426 0.01 12.44 1.39
N ILE A 427 -1.08 13.15 1.11
CA ILE A 427 -1.36 13.73 -0.22
C ILE A 427 -0.35 14.82 -0.58
N THR A 428 0.00 15.69 0.39
CA THR A 428 1.00 16.75 0.16
C THR A 428 2.37 16.16 -0.14
N THR A 429 2.80 15.17 0.65
CA THR A 429 4.10 14.49 0.46
C THR A 429 4.13 13.71 -0.86
N GLY A 430 3.08 12.93 -1.15
CA GLY A 430 2.97 12.16 -2.39
C GLY A 430 2.94 13.06 -3.63
N THR A 431 2.23 14.19 -3.59
CA THR A 431 2.20 15.14 -4.71
C THR A 431 3.54 15.86 -4.88
N ALA A 432 4.23 16.20 -3.79
CA ALA A 432 5.57 16.80 -3.86
C ALA A 432 6.60 15.85 -4.50
N LEU A 433 6.58 14.57 -4.12
CA LEU A 433 7.43 13.55 -4.74
C LEU A 433 7.06 13.32 -6.21
N LYS A 434 5.76 13.27 -6.54
CA LYS A 434 5.29 13.18 -7.93
C LYS A 434 5.85 14.31 -8.81
N MET A 435 5.81 15.55 -8.32
CA MET A 435 6.36 16.69 -9.08
C MET A 435 7.88 16.61 -9.24
N ARG A 436 8.62 16.10 -8.24
CA ARG A 436 10.06 15.87 -8.38
C ARG A 436 10.36 14.84 -9.46
N LEU A 437 9.61 13.74 -9.46
CA LEU A 437 9.77 12.63 -10.41
C LEU A 437 9.37 12.99 -11.85
N GLU A 438 8.50 13.98 -12.03
CA GLU A 438 8.20 14.53 -13.37
C GLU A 438 9.36 15.38 -13.92
N VAL A 439 10.19 15.97 -13.04
CA VAL A 439 11.33 16.85 -13.38
C VAL A 439 12.65 16.08 -13.47
N GLU A 440 12.87 15.14 -12.55
CA GLU A 440 14.08 14.35 -12.42
C GLU A 440 13.90 13.03 -13.17
N PHE A 441 14.77 12.74 -14.13
CA PHE A 441 14.67 11.56 -15.00
C PHE A 441 15.24 10.28 -14.36
N ASP A 442 15.58 10.31 -13.07
CA ASP A 442 16.14 9.18 -12.34
C ASP A 442 15.14 8.61 -11.31
N ASP A 443 15.18 7.28 -11.18
CA ASP A 443 14.61 6.42 -10.13
C ASP A 443 13.28 5.70 -10.38
N SER A 444 13.38 4.36 -10.46
CA SER A 444 12.29 3.38 -10.38
C SER A 444 11.68 3.26 -8.97
N ILE A 445 12.44 3.54 -7.91
CA ILE A 445 12.01 3.38 -6.51
C ILE A 445 10.96 4.44 -6.13
N GLN A 446 11.01 5.63 -6.73
CA GLN A 446 10.15 6.75 -6.36
C GLN A 446 8.68 6.52 -6.78
N TYR A 447 8.41 5.77 -7.85
CA TYR A 447 7.04 5.53 -8.35
C TYR A 447 6.19 4.68 -7.39
N ASN A 448 6.76 3.65 -6.78
CA ASN A 448 6.04 2.80 -5.82
C ASN A 448 5.66 3.60 -4.56
N THR A 449 6.58 4.38 -4.03
CA THR A 449 6.33 5.24 -2.87
C THR A 449 5.26 6.29 -3.16
N VAL A 450 5.33 6.97 -4.30
CA VAL A 450 4.31 7.95 -4.74
C VAL A 450 2.93 7.29 -4.88
N SER A 451 2.87 6.12 -5.51
CA SER A 451 1.61 5.38 -5.72
C SER A 451 0.95 4.98 -4.40
N ILE A 452 1.73 4.50 -3.43
CA ILE A 452 1.24 4.16 -2.10
C ILE A 452 0.77 5.41 -1.34
N LEU A 453 1.56 6.49 -1.32
CA LEU A 453 1.22 7.74 -0.64
C LEU A 453 -0.09 8.35 -1.16
N LEU A 454 -0.23 8.45 -2.49
CA LEU A 454 -1.43 9.01 -3.12
C LEU A 454 -2.63 8.06 -2.99
N GLY A 455 -2.43 6.75 -3.13
CA GLY A 455 -3.47 5.73 -3.00
C GLY A 455 -4.04 5.66 -1.57
N VAL A 456 -3.17 5.48 -0.57
CA VAL A 456 -3.56 5.45 0.86
C VAL A 456 -4.11 6.80 1.28
N GLY A 457 -3.49 7.91 0.85
CA GLY A 457 -4.00 9.26 1.10
C GLY A 457 -5.43 9.44 0.59
N ASN A 458 -5.72 8.99 -0.64
CA ASN A 458 -7.06 9.08 -1.21
C ASN A 458 -8.07 8.16 -0.50
N LEU A 459 -7.67 6.95 -0.10
CA LEU A 459 -8.50 6.06 0.73
C LEU A 459 -8.89 6.75 2.05
N CYS A 460 -7.94 7.41 2.72
CA CYS A 460 -8.20 8.18 3.93
C CYS A 460 -9.08 9.41 3.67
N VAL A 461 -9.00 10.05 2.50
CA VAL A 461 -9.88 11.15 2.09
C VAL A 461 -11.33 10.67 1.95
N TRP A 462 -11.56 9.56 1.25
CA TRP A 462 -12.89 8.95 1.11
C TRP A 462 -13.42 8.38 2.43
N THR A 463 -12.55 7.85 3.27
CA THR A 463 -12.94 7.45 4.64
C THR A 463 -13.35 8.69 5.45
N GLY A 464 -12.60 9.79 5.36
CA GLY A 464 -12.93 11.06 6.01
C GLY A 464 -14.27 11.66 5.57
N PHE A 465 -14.72 11.37 4.34
CA PHE A 465 -16.04 11.78 3.85
C PHE A 465 -17.20 11.17 4.67
N LEU A 466 -17.01 9.96 5.24
CA LEU A 466 -18.03 9.31 6.08
C LEU A 466 -18.42 10.16 7.30
N ARG A 467 -17.50 11.01 7.81
CA ARG A 467 -17.80 11.99 8.85
C ARG A 467 -19.00 12.88 8.48
N TYR A 468 -19.09 13.30 7.21
CA TYR A 468 -20.12 14.21 6.74
C TYR A 468 -21.47 13.52 6.57
N LEU A 469 -21.47 12.22 6.22
CA LEU A 469 -22.67 11.40 6.23
C LEU A 469 -23.24 11.25 7.65
N GLY A 470 -22.37 11.19 8.66
CA GLY A 470 -22.75 11.14 10.08
C GLY A 470 -23.54 12.35 10.59
N PHE A 471 -23.68 13.43 9.82
CA PHE A 471 -24.57 14.55 10.20
C PHE A 471 -26.05 14.23 9.99
N ALA A 472 -26.37 13.26 9.14
CA ALA A 472 -27.74 12.78 8.99
C ALA A 472 -28.01 11.70 10.04
N HIS A 473 -29.11 11.87 10.78
CA HIS A 473 -29.45 11.04 11.94
C HIS A 473 -29.58 9.55 11.59
N LYS A 474 -29.98 9.23 10.35
CA LYS A 474 -30.07 7.84 9.85
C LYS A 474 -28.69 7.16 9.73
N TYR A 475 -27.70 7.85 9.16
CA TYR A 475 -26.36 7.28 8.94
C TYR A 475 -25.48 7.33 10.19
N ASN A 476 -25.74 8.27 11.11
CA ASN A 476 -25.00 8.37 12.37
C ASN A 476 -25.13 7.09 13.23
N VAL A 477 -26.30 6.44 13.20
CA VAL A 477 -26.53 5.17 13.91
C VAL A 477 -25.56 4.09 13.41
N LEU A 478 -25.34 4.00 12.10
CA LEU A 478 -24.43 3.00 11.49
C LEU A 478 -22.96 3.24 11.88
N ILE A 479 -22.52 4.50 11.88
CA ILE A 479 -21.14 4.82 12.28
C ILE A 479 -20.95 4.55 13.78
N LEU A 480 -21.96 4.83 14.60
CA LEU A 480 -21.91 4.58 16.04
C LEU A 480 -21.92 3.08 16.36
N THR A 481 -22.69 2.26 15.63
CA THR A 481 -22.67 0.81 15.80
C THR A 481 -21.31 0.24 15.41
N LEU A 482 -20.71 0.70 14.30
CA LEU A 482 -19.36 0.29 13.90
C LEU A 482 -18.33 0.65 14.99
N ARG A 483 -18.35 1.90 15.49
CA ARG A 483 -17.45 2.35 16.57
C ARG A 483 -17.59 1.50 17.85
N ARG A 484 -18.81 1.09 18.18
CA ARG A 484 -19.09 0.27 19.37
C ARG A 484 -18.71 -1.21 19.17
N ALA A 485 -18.78 -1.71 17.94
CA ALA A 485 -18.44 -3.09 17.60
C ALA A 485 -16.93 -3.33 17.45
N ILE A 486 -16.16 -2.36 16.92
CA ILE A 486 -14.70 -2.47 16.69
C ILE A 486 -13.91 -3.14 17.84
N PRO A 487 -14.03 -2.72 19.12
CA PRO A 487 -13.24 -3.34 20.18
C PRO A 487 -13.57 -4.83 20.41
N ASN A 488 -14.82 -5.24 20.22
CA ASN A 488 -15.22 -6.64 20.34
C ASN A 488 -14.76 -7.46 19.13
N VAL A 489 -14.89 -6.90 17.93
CA VAL A 489 -14.41 -7.53 16.69
C VAL A 489 -12.89 -7.71 16.74
N LEU A 490 -12.13 -6.72 17.23
CA LEU A 490 -10.68 -6.81 17.31
C LEU A 490 -10.20 -7.90 18.29
N ARG A 491 -10.92 -8.11 19.40
CA ARG A 491 -10.67 -9.24 20.32
C ARG A 491 -10.92 -10.59 19.62
N PHE A 492 -12.03 -10.70 18.89
CA PHE A 492 -12.34 -11.92 18.13
C PHE A 492 -11.31 -12.18 17.02
N MET A 493 -10.94 -11.15 16.26
CA MET A 493 -9.93 -11.22 15.21
C MET A 493 -8.57 -11.67 15.74
N LEU A 494 -8.17 -11.24 16.94
CA LEU A 494 -6.93 -11.69 17.57
C LEU A 494 -6.94 -13.20 17.83
N CYS A 495 -8.04 -13.75 18.35
CA CYS A 495 -8.18 -15.20 18.55
C CYS A 495 -8.18 -15.95 17.21
N ALA A 496 -8.90 -15.44 16.21
CA ALA A 496 -8.96 -16.05 14.88
C ALA A 496 -7.59 -16.04 14.19
N LEU A 497 -6.80 -14.97 14.32
CA LEU A 497 -5.45 -14.87 13.78
C LEU A 497 -4.48 -15.85 14.45
N ILE A 498 -4.61 -16.10 15.76
CA ILE A 498 -3.82 -17.13 16.45
C ILE A 498 -4.13 -18.52 15.90
N LEU A 499 -5.42 -18.85 15.72
CA LEU A 499 -5.83 -20.14 15.14
C LEU A 499 -5.37 -20.28 13.69
N TYR A 500 -5.50 -19.22 12.90
CA TYR A 500 -5.02 -19.21 11.51
C TYR A 500 -3.51 -19.40 11.45
N GLY A 501 -2.75 -18.68 12.28
CA GLY A 501 -1.30 -18.84 12.38
C GLY A 501 -0.88 -20.24 12.81
N TYR A 502 -1.61 -20.86 13.75
CA TYR A 502 -1.40 -22.26 14.13
C TYR A 502 -1.60 -23.20 12.93
N VAL A 503 -2.69 -23.04 12.17
CA VAL A 503 -2.96 -23.88 11.00
C VAL A 503 -1.87 -23.70 9.94
N CYS A 504 -1.43 -22.46 9.66
CA CYS A 504 -0.34 -22.21 8.72
C CYS A 504 0.98 -22.86 9.17
N LEU A 505 1.36 -22.71 10.44
CA LEU A 505 2.59 -23.32 10.96
C LEU A 505 2.56 -24.85 10.95
N VAL A 506 1.40 -25.45 11.28
CA VAL A 506 1.23 -26.90 11.20
C VAL A 506 1.27 -27.38 9.75
N TYR A 507 0.68 -26.62 8.83
CA TYR A 507 0.72 -26.94 7.41
C TYR A 507 2.15 -26.88 6.85
N ASP A 508 2.90 -25.83 7.16
CA ASP A 508 4.32 -25.69 6.77
C ASP A 508 5.20 -26.79 7.36
N CYS A 509 4.93 -27.20 8.61
CA CYS A 509 5.62 -28.31 9.25
C CYS A 509 5.29 -29.67 8.60
N TYR A 510 4.04 -29.86 8.15
CA TYR A 510 3.64 -31.07 7.43
C TYR A 510 4.26 -31.14 6.03
N THR A 511 4.29 -30.04 5.28
CA THR A 511 4.93 -30.01 3.95
C THR A 511 6.43 -30.21 4.05
N THR A 512 7.13 -29.61 5.01
CA THR A 512 8.58 -29.85 5.20
C THR A 512 8.91 -31.29 5.58
N ASN A 513 8.09 -31.96 6.40
CA ASN A 513 8.35 -33.36 6.77
C ASN A 513 8.04 -34.38 5.65
N VAL A 514 7.21 -34.04 4.67
CA VAL A 514 6.90 -34.92 3.53
C VAL A 514 8.02 -34.90 2.47
N PHE A 515 8.87 -33.88 2.43
CA PHE A 515 10.06 -33.85 1.56
C PHE A 515 11.33 -34.44 2.21
N VAL A 516 11.28 -34.81 3.49
CA VAL A 516 12.43 -35.36 4.26
C VAL A 516 12.36 -36.88 4.45
N ASN A 517 11.26 -37.53 4.07
CA ASN A 517 11.15 -39.00 3.95
C ASN A 517 10.96 -39.41 2.50
#